data_AF-A0A3S0MPF8-F1
#
_entry.id   AF-A0A3S0MPF8-F1
#
_cell.length_a   1.000
_cell.length_b   1.000
_cell.length_c   1.000
_cell.angle_alpha   90.00
_cell.angle_beta   90.00
_cell.angle_gamma   90.00
#
_symmetry.space_group_name_H-M   'P 1'
#
loop_
_entity.id
_entity.type
_entity.pdbx_description
1 polymer ?
#
loop_
_entity_poly.entity_id
_entity_poly.type
_entity_poly.pdbx_seq_one_letter_code
_entity_poly.pdbx_strand_id
1 'polypeptide(L)'
;MPAILLQSNNINAAQPKSNSQVTPEFVNNIGNIKCKNTMASVIQKAWKTHQQILKQKPVNEVGFKELKRESKSVDSNTKPDETSYFYNSDNKLVGLTPKGEPNNQASGSFKSLDRADDRFVQLKVNTDDSSERDGEEFNEFSTNTLTKYPSVTNSVFVRPDLVIAENGGETLNSKILDGEKVPLGDFKQICADLKTMHQDRVFANDIKPENMTIKDGTNMVRHIDTDGFSDRNRVDSGGNEIYPILYTPIYRPDCLNSMINSASYKWAEAGQAQSDNYALLVSMIESTQGKFVSSNRGHLGGLTTVDMKRLDVSRWINNNIKPEYQKDADKMLTYGRVLSPLNHDIDKPLADQIPNLVDMIKWSS
;
A
#
# COMPACT_ATOMS: atom_id res chain seq x y z
N MET A 1 37.85 23.63 -63.26
CA MET A 1 38.48 23.95 -61.97
C MET A 1 39.28 22.73 -61.50
N PRO A 2 40.59 22.90 -61.22
CA PRO A 2 41.49 21.95 -60.56
C PRO A 2 41.17 21.89 -59.04
N ALA A 3 41.62 20.96 -58.21
CA ALA A 3 42.99 20.52 -57.89
C ALA A 3 42.89 19.10 -57.26
N ILE A 4 43.73 18.08 -57.50
CA ILE A 4 45.20 17.93 -57.49
C ILE A 4 45.89 18.51 -56.25
N LEU A 5 46.17 17.63 -55.28
CA LEU A 5 47.50 17.56 -54.67
C LEU A 5 47.86 16.13 -54.31
N LEU A 6 48.84 15.62 -55.06
CA LEU A 6 49.65 14.42 -54.82
C LEU A 6 50.56 14.64 -53.60
N GLN A 7 50.89 13.56 -52.88
CA GLN A 7 52.29 13.13 -52.74
C GLN A 7 52.39 11.70 -52.20
N SER A 8 52.81 10.80 -53.10
CA SER A 8 53.66 9.64 -52.84
C SER A 8 55.11 10.16 -52.70
N ASN A 9 56.15 9.57 -52.10
CA ASN A 9 56.54 8.24 -51.64
C ASN A 9 57.76 8.41 -50.70
N ASN A 10 58.02 7.41 -49.84
CA ASN A 10 59.38 6.90 -49.53
C ASN A 10 59.21 5.48 -48.95
N ILE A 11 59.30 4.44 -49.78
CA ILE A 11 60.49 3.61 -50.06
C ILE A 11 61.08 2.90 -48.81
N ASN A 12 60.80 1.58 -48.82
CA ASN A 12 61.61 0.42 -48.42
C ASN A 12 61.76 -0.08 -46.96
N ALA A 13 61.37 -1.36 -46.89
CA ALA A 13 62.08 -2.50 -46.29
C ALA A 13 62.00 -2.71 -44.77
N ALA A 14 60.95 -3.41 -44.35
CA ALA A 14 61.09 -4.56 -43.47
C ALA A 14 59.90 -5.50 -43.68
N GLN A 15 60.14 -6.78 -43.93
CA GLN A 15 59.16 -7.81 -43.59
C GLN A 15 59.00 -7.85 -42.07
N PRO A 16 57.77 -7.87 -41.52
CA PRO A 16 57.53 -8.45 -40.22
C PRO A 16 56.61 -9.66 -40.36
N LYS A 17 57.25 -10.83 -40.24
CA LYS A 17 56.75 -12.08 -39.64
C LYS A 17 55.30 -11.97 -39.15
N SER A 18 54.34 -12.56 -39.86
CA SER A 18 52.97 -12.73 -39.36
C SER A 18 52.91 -13.89 -38.35
N ASN A 19 53.51 -13.68 -37.18
CA ASN A 19 53.08 -14.32 -35.95
C ASN A 19 52.39 -13.23 -35.12
N SER A 20 51.14 -12.88 -35.46
CA SER A 20 50.29 -12.18 -34.51
C SER A 20 49.94 -13.19 -33.43
N GLN A 21 50.76 -13.23 -32.39
CA GLN A 21 50.45 -13.93 -31.16
C GLN A 21 49.11 -13.40 -30.66
N VAL A 22 48.08 -14.24 -30.77
CA VAL A 22 46.79 -14.03 -30.14
C VAL A 22 47.05 -13.94 -28.64
N THR A 23 46.90 -12.75 -28.06
CA THR A 23 47.13 -12.58 -26.62
C THR A 23 46.05 -13.31 -25.84
N PRO A 24 46.37 -13.91 -24.68
CA PRO A 24 45.38 -14.54 -23.80
C PRO A 24 44.18 -13.62 -23.46
N GLU A 25 44.42 -12.32 -23.41
CA GLU A 25 43.40 -11.28 -23.23
C GLU A 25 42.36 -11.23 -24.36
N PHE A 26 42.79 -11.39 -25.61
CA PHE A 26 41.88 -11.43 -26.76
C PHE A 26 41.05 -12.71 -26.80
N VAL A 27 41.64 -13.86 -26.45
CA VAL A 27 40.91 -15.15 -26.32
C VAL A 27 39.91 -15.10 -25.17
N ASN A 28 40.28 -14.53 -24.03
CA ASN A 28 39.38 -14.34 -22.89
C ASN A 28 38.22 -13.39 -23.22
N ASN A 29 38.47 -12.30 -23.96
CA ASN A 29 37.42 -11.39 -24.41
C ASN A 29 36.45 -12.06 -25.40
N ILE A 30 36.93 -12.87 -26.36
CA ILE A 30 36.06 -13.64 -27.26
C ILE A 30 35.27 -14.72 -26.50
N GLY A 31 35.90 -15.41 -25.54
CA GLY A 31 35.25 -16.38 -24.67
C GLY A 31 34.12 -15.76 -23.86
N ASN A 32 34.36 -14.58 -23.28
CA ASN A 32 33.37 -13.81 -22.54
C ASN A 32 32.21 -13.33 -23.42
N ILE A 33 32.48 -12.88 -24.66
CA ILE A 33 31.44 -12.47 -25.61
C ILE A 33 30.58 -13.67 -26.04
N LYS A 34 31.21 -14.82 -26.36
CA LYS A 34 30.49 -16.05 -26.71
C LYS A 34 29.62 -16.55 -25.54
N CYS A 35 30.15 -16.57 -24.32
CA CYS A 35 29.40 -16.95 -23.12
C CYS A 35 28.21 -16.02 -22.86
N LYS A 36 28.39 -14.70 -23.00
CA LYS A 36 27.30 -13.71 -22.90
C LYS A 36 26.22 -13.92 -23.96
N ASN A 37 26.59 -14.15 -25.21
CA ASN A 37 25.63 -14.41 -26.29
C ASN A 37 24.85 -15.72 -26.09
N THR A 38 25.51 -16.78 -25.60
CA THR A 38 24.85 -18.04 -25.24
C THR A 38 23.86 -17.85 -24.09
N MET A 39 24.25 -17.15 -23.02
CA MET A 39 23.34 -16.85 -21.90
C MET A 39 22.15 -16.00 -22.34
N ALA A 40 22.38 -14.97 -23.17
CA ALA A 40 21.30 -14.15 -23.71
C ALA A 40 20.31 -14.98 -24.53
N SER A 41 20.79 -15.91 -25.36
CA SER A 41 19.93 -16.83 -26.12
C SER A 41 19.10 -17.76 -25.21
N VAL A 42 19.71 -18.29 -24.14
CA VAL A 42 19.01 -19.13 -23.16
C VAL A 42 17.92 -18.34 -22.45
N ILE A 43 18.21 -17.11 -21.98
CA ILE A 43 17.24 -16.23 -21.32
C ILE A 43 16.10 -15.87 -22.28
N GLN A 44 16.41 -15.52 -23.53
CA GLN A 44 15.39 -15.21 -24.54
C GLN A 44 14.49 -16.41 -24.84
N LYS A 45 15.07 -17.61 -24.97
CA LYS A 45 14.29 -18.84 -25.17
C LYS A 45 13.39 -19.12 -23.98
N ALA A 46 13.93 -19.05 -22.76
CA ALA A 46 13.16 -19.25 -21.54
C ALA A 46 12.01 -18.23 -21.41
N TRP A 47 12.27 -16.96 -21.70
CA TRP A 47 11.25 -15.90 -21.71
C TRP A 47 10.14 -16.17 -22.74
N LYS A 48 10.51 -16.53 -23.98
CA LYS A 48 9.54 -16.87 -25.03
C LYS A 48 8.68 -18.05 -24.62
N THR A 49 9.28 -19.11 -24.08
CA THR A 49 8.55 -20.28 -23.56
C THR A 49 7.62 -19.89 -22.42
N HIS A 50 8.09 -19.08 -21.47
CA HIS A 50 7.27 -18.57 -20.37
C HIS A 50 6.04 -17.80 -20.87
N GLN A 51 6.24 -16.87 -21.80
CA GLN A 51 5.15 -16.09 -22.42
C GLN A 51 4.15 -16.97 -23.18
N GLN A 52 4.63 -18.02 -23.87
CA GLN A 52 3.75 -18.98 -24.54
C GLN A 52 2.88 -19.77 -23.54
N ILE A 53 3.49 -20.27 -22.47
CA ILE A 53 2.77 -21.00 -21.41
C ILE A 53 1.73 -20.08 -20.77
N LEU A 54 2.11 -18.85 -20.42
CA LEU A 54 1.21 -17.89 -19.77
C LEU A 54 0.00 -17.52 -20.63
N LYS A 55 0.19 -17.37 -21.95
CA LYS A 55 -0.92 -17.11 -22.89
C LYS A 55 -1.96 -18.23 -22.93
N GLN A 56 -1.55 -19.47 -22.69
CA GLN A 56 -2.42 -20.64 -22.72
C GLN A 56 -3.10 -20.92 -21.38
N LYS A 57 -2.70 -20.24 -20.30
CA LYS A 57 -3.29 -20.45 -18.98
C LYS A 57 -4.68 -19.81 -18.88
N PRO A 58 -5.68 -20.54 -18.36
CA PRO A 58 -6.98 -19.97 -18.09
C PRO A 58 -6.89 -18.94 -16.95
N VAL A 59 -7.80 -17.98 -16.99
CA VAL A 59 -8.08 -17.06 -15.90
C VAL A 59 -9.00 -17.77 -14.91
N ASN A 60 -8.72 -17.66 -13.61
CA ASN A 60 -9.53 -18.23 -12.54
C ASN A 60 -10.73 -17.33 -12.18
N GLU A 61 -11.53 -17.76 -11.21
CA GLU A 61 -12.77 -17.09 -10.79
C GLU A 61 -12.58 -15.69 -10.16
N VAL A 62 -11.34 -15.31 -9.84
CA VAL A 62 -11.01 -13.98 -9.29
C VAL A 62 -10.18 -13.13 -10.27
N GLY A 63 -10.13 -13.53 -11.55
CA GLY A 63 -9.53 -12.73 -12.62
C GLY A 63 -8.03 -12.93 -12.86
N PHE A 64 -7.41 -13.98 -12.31
CA PHE A 64 -5.97 -14.21 -12.43
C PHE A 64 -5.57 -15.54 -13.08
N LYS A 65 -4.40 -15.55 -13.73
CA LYS A 65 -3.71 -16.74 -14.22
C LYS A 65 -2.66 -17.17 -13.21
N GLU A 66 -2.59 -18.46 -12.91
CA GLU A 66 -1.59 -19.03 -12.02
C GLU A 66 -0.55 -19.88 -12.77
N LEU A 67 0.73 -19.59 -12.52
CA LEU A 67 1.85 -20.44 -12.90
C LEU A 67 2.53 -21.00 -11.65
N LYS A 68 2.44 -22.31 -11.48
CA LYS A 68 3.12 -23.04 -10.40
C LYS A 68 4.50 -23.46 -10.85
N ARG A 69 5.51 -23.17 -10.02
CA ARG A 69 6.86 -23.70 -10.16
C ARG A 69 7.12 -24.65 -9.00
N GLU A 70 7.24 -25.92 -9.32
CA GLU A 70 7.76 -26.92 -8.40
C GLU A 70 9.29 -26.83 -8.40
N SER A 71 9.88 -26.60 -7.23
CA SER A 71 11.30 -26.84 -7.06
C SER A 71 11.46 -28.31 -6.67
N LYS A 72 12.21 -29.09 -7.46
CA LYS A 72 12.60 -30.45 -7.05
C LYS A 72 13.38 -30.33 -5.74
N SER A 73 12.84 -30.92 -4.67
CA SER A 73 13.57 -31.02 -3.42
C SER A 73 14.90 -31.76 -3.64
N VAL A 74 15.98 -31.24 -3.05
CA VAL A 74 17.29 -31.90 -3.06
C VAL A 74 17.33 -33.06 -2.04
N ASP A 75 16.34 -33.13 -1.12
CA ASP A 75 16.20 -34.15 -0.08
C ASP A 75 14.77 -34.71 -0.04
N SER A 76 14.62 -36.04 -0.03
CA SER A 76 13.34 -36.76 0.04
C SER A 76 12.48 -36.43 1.27
N ASN A 77 13.05 -35.79 2.31
CA ASN A 77 12.33 -35.41 3.52
C ASN A 77 11.82 -33.96 3.54
N THR A 78 12.12 -33.14 2.53
CA THR A 78 11.65 -31.75 2.45
C THR A 78 10.47 -31.68 1.48
N LYS A 79 9.33 -31.12 1.94
CA LYS A 79 8.18 -30.87 1.05
C LYS A 79 8.66 -30.01 -0.13
N PRO A 80 8.27 -30.34 -1.38
CA PRO A 80 8.64 -29.51 -2.51
C PRO A 80 8.15 -28.08 -2.30
N ASP A 81 9.06 -27.12 -2.44
CA ASP A 81 8.73 -25.71 -2.46
C ASP A 81 7.92 -25.40 -3.70
N GLU A 82 6.62 -25.21 -3.52
CA GLU A 82 5.74 -24.68 -4.55
C GLU A 82 5.76 -23.16 -4.49
N THR A 83 6.12 -22.51 -5.60
CA THR A 83 5.95 -21.06 -5.77
C THR A 83 4.94 -20.83 -6.88
N SER A 84 3.83 -20.20 -6.53
CA SER A 84 2.85 -19.73 -7.51
C SER A 84 3.13 -18.29 -7.90
N TYR A 85 3.03 -18.00 -9.19
CA TYR A 85 3.10 -16.67 -9.78
C TYR A 85 1.73 -16.33 -10.36
N PHE A 86 1.18 -15.18 -9.97
CA PHE A 86 -0.15 -14.74 -10.36
C PHE A 86 -0.06 -13.58 -11.34
N TYR A 87 -0.78 -13.69 -12.45
CA TYR A 87 -0.78 -12.68 -13.51
C TYR A 87 -2.20 -12.23 -13.82
N ASN A 88 -2.39 -10.94 -14.08
CA ASN A 88 -3.67 -10.42 -14.57
C ASN A 88 -3.94 -10.86 -16.04
N SER A 89 -5.11 -10.47 -16.54
CA SER A 89 -5.53 -10.74 -17.93
C SER A 89 -4.54 -10.21 -18.98
N ASP A 90 -3.86 -9.10 -18.69
CA ASP A 90 -2.81 -8.48 -19.52
C ASP A 90 -1.44 -9.19 -19.42
N ASN A 91 -1.34 -10.29 -18.67
CA ASN A 91 -0.10 -11.01 -18.39
C ASN A 91 0.94 -10.21 -17.58
N LYS A 92 0.51 -9.22 -16.79
CA LYS A 92 1.36 -8.54 -15.79
C LYS A 92 1.35 -9.33 -14.49
N LEU A 93 2.53 -9.53 -13.91
CA LEU A 93 2.69 -10.17 -12.60
C LEU A 93 2.06 -9.26 -11.53
N VAL A 94 1.13 -9.80 -10.75
CA VAL A 94 0.47 -9.08 -9.64
C VAL A 94 0.91 -9.55 -8.26
N GLY A 95 1.44 -10.78 -8.18
CA GLY A 95 1.91 -11.34 -6.92
C GLY A 95 2.52 -12.72 -7.08
N LEU A 96 3.15 -13.20 -6.01
CA LEU A 96 3.66 -14.56 -5.90
C LEU A 96 3.57 -15.03 -4.44
N THR A 97 3.47 -16.34 -4.25
CA THR A 97 3.49 -16.94 -2.91
C THR A 97 4.90 -16.79 -2.30
N PRO A 98 5.05 -16.07 -1.18
CA PRO A 98 6.33 -15.95 -0.51
C PRO A 98 6.75 -17.31 0.09
N LYS A 99 8.07 -17.46 0.30
CA LYS A 99 8.67 -18.70 0.81
C LYS A 99 8.99 -18.68 2.30
N GLY A 100 9.14 -17.50 2.89
CA GLY A 100 9.53 -17.37 4.29
C GLY A 100 8.37 -17.65 5.23
N GLU A 101 8.71 -18.18 6.40
CA GLU A 101 7.83 -18.12 7.56
C GLU A 101 7.79 -16.66 8.05
N PRO A 102 6.61 -16.16 8.45
CA PRO A 102 6.52 -14.81 8.97
C PRO A 102 7.23 -14.73 10.33
N ASN A 103 7.94 -13.62 10.58
CA ASN A 103 8.64 -13.39 11.85
C ASN A 103 7.68 -13.40 13.06
N ASN A 104 6.42 -13.01 12.84
CA ASN A 104 5.35 -13.05 13.84
C ASN A 104 4.10 -13.64 13.20
N GLN A 105 3.44 -14.57 13.89
CA GLN A 105 2.09 -14.98 13.50
C GLN A 105 1.12 -13.86 13.84
N ALA A 106 0.37 -13.39 12.84
CA ALA A 106 -0.68 -12.40 12.99
C ALA A 106 -1.99 -13.00 12.49
N SER A 107 -3.04 -12.95 13.31
CA SER A 107 -4.38 -13.40 12.93
C SER A 107 -5.38 -12.30 13.25
N GLY A 108 -6.11 -11.87 12.23
CA GLY A 108 -7.33 -11.08 12.38
C GLY A 108 -8.56 -11.99 12.46
N SER A 109 -9.74 -11.38 12.51
CA SER A 109 -11.02 -12.08 12.45
C SER A 109 -11.23 -12.76 11.09
N PHE A 110 -10.85 -12.09 10.00
CA PHE A 110 -11.13 -12.54 8.64
C PHE A 110 -9.96 -13.26 7.96
N LYS A 111 -8.72 -12.88 8.30
CA LYS A 111 -7.51 -13.33 7.61
C LYS A 111 -6.41 -13.65 8.60
N SER A 112 -5.57 -14.61 8.27
CA SER A 112 -4.36 -14.95 9.01
C SER A 112 -3.12 -14.87 8.12
N LEU A 113 -2.02 -14.36 8.65
CA LEU A 113 -0.73 -14.34 7.97
C LEU A 113 -0.15 -15.75 7.94
N ASP A 114 0.01 -16.29 6.73
CA ASP A 114 0.52 -17.66 6.51
C ASP A 114 2.01 -17.64 6.13
N ARG A 115 2.41 -16.76 5.22
CA ARG A 115 3.80 -16.65 4.73
C ARG A 115 4.19 -15.20 4.44
N ALA A 116 5.48 -14.90 4.52
CA ALA A 116 6.00 -13.59 4.17
C ALA A 116 7.42 -13.67 3.60
N ASP A 117 7.75 -12.73 2.71
CA ASP A 117 9.12 -12.41 2.31
C ASP A 117 9.27 -10.88 2.22
N ASP A 118 10.45 -10.39 1.83
CA ASP A 118 10.70 -8.94 1.74
C ASP A 118 9.77 -8.19 0.77
N ARG A 119 9.04 -8.87 -0.11
CA ARG A 119 8.20 -8.25 -1.14
C ARG A 119 6.71 -8.50 -0.91
N PHE A 120 6.33 -9.69 -0.47
CA PHE A 120 4.94 -10.11 -0.39
C PHE A 120 4.61 -10.78 0.94
N VAL A 121 3.35 -10.64 1.31
CA VAL A 121 2.70 -11.43 2.36
C VAL A 121 1.58 -12.27 1.76
N GLN A 122 1.39 -13.45 2.32
CA GLN A 122 0.32 -14.36 1.98
C GLN A 122 -0.65 -14.44 3.16
N LEU A 123 -1.88 -14.06 2.90
CA LEU A 123 -2.95 -14.07 3.88
C LEU A 123 -3.95 -15.17 3.50
N LYS A 124 -4.21 -16.08 4.44
CA LYS A 124 -5.25 -17.09 4.30
C LYS A 124 -6.57 -16.53 4.83
N VAL A 125 -7.61 -16.63 4.03
CA VAL A 125 -8.97 -16.21 4.42
C VAL A 125 -9.59 -17.31 5.28
N ASN A 126 -10.19 -16.91 6.40
CA ASN A 126 -10.88 -17.85 7.28
C ASN A 126 -12.16 -18.34 6.57
N THR A 127 -12.31 -19.65 6.43
CA THR A 127 -13.24 -20.29 5.47
C THR A 127 -14.72 -20.01 5.73
N ASP A 128 -15.08 -19.66 6.96
CA ASP A 128 -16.47 -19.37 7.34
C ASP A 128 -16.97 -18.01 6.82
N ASP A 129 -16.06 -17.13 6.38
CA ASP A 129 -16.35 -15.80 5.82
C ASP A 129 -16.15 -15.74 4.28
N SER A 130 -15.66 -16.83 3.68
CA SER A 130 -15.24 -16.85 2.26
C SER A 130 -16.39 -16.81 1.25
N SER A 131 -17.63 -17.08 1.68
CA SER A 131 -18.81 -17.12 0.81
C SER A 131 -19.46 -15.76 0.55
N GLU A 132 -19.02 -14.69 1.22
CA GLU A 132 -19.70 -13.38 1.17
C GLU A 132 -18.99 -12.33 0.29
N ARG A 133 -17.74 -12.56 -0.12
CA ARG A 133 -16.99 -11.55 -0.89
C ARG A 133 -16.78 -11.94 -2.34
N ASP A 134 -17.20 -11.04 -3.22
CA ASP A 134 -16.81 -11.05 -4.62
C ASP A 134 -15.34 -10.65 -4.76
N GLY A 135 -14.47 -11.66 -4.91
CA GLY A 135 -13.04 -11.45 -5.09
C GLY A 135 -12.70 -10.68 -6.37
N GLU A 136 -13.52 -10.78 -7.42
CA GLU A 136 -13.33 -10.04 -8.66
C GLU A 136 -13.60 -8.55 -8.44
N GLU A 137 -14.71 -8.20 -7.77
CA GLU A 137 -15.03 -6.81 -7.44
C GLU A 137 -13.95 -6.17 -6.56
N PHE A 138 -13.49 -6.89 -5.53
CA PHE A 138 -12.40 -6.42 -4.68
C PHE A 138 -11.12 -6.18 -5.49
N ASN A 139 -10.75 -7.13 -6.35
CA ASN A 139 -9.56 -7.01 -7.18
C ASN A 139 -9.66 -5.84 -8.14
N GLU A 140 -10.82 -5.62 -8.76
CA GLU A 140 -11.05 -4.46 -9.61
C GLU A 140 -10.87 -3.16 -8.82
N PHE A 141 -11.44 -3.08 -7.62
CA PHE A 141 -11.32 -1.90 -6.77
C PHE A 141 -9.87 -1.63 -6.35
N SER A 142 -9.20 -2.66 -5.84
CA SER A 142 -7.82 -2.59 -5.39
C SER A 142 -6.89 -2.18 -6.54
N THR A 143 -7.00 -2.83 -7.69
CA THR A 143 -6.08 -2.63 -8.81
C THR A 143 -6.35 -1.38 -9.65
N ASN A 144 -7.61 -0.96 -9.80
CA ASN A 144 -7.99 0.19 -10.64
C ASN A 144 -8.18 1.50 -9.86
N THR A 145 -8.54 1.41 -8.56
CA THR A 145 -8.77 2.59 -7.73
C THR A 145 -7.64 2.81 -6.73
N LEU A 146 -7.29 1.82 -5.92
CA LEU A 146 -6.37 2.02 -4.79
C LEU A 146 -4.90 2.17 -5.20
N THR A 147 -4.48 1.58 -6.32
CA THR A 147 -3.09 1.70 -6.83
C THR A 147 -2.65 3.12 -7.17
N LYS A 148 -3.58 4.08 -7.27
CA LYS A 148 -3.30 5.50 -7.47
C LYS A 148 -2.64 6.16 -6.26
N TYR A 149 -2.74 5.55 -5.08
CA TYR A 149 -2.30 6.09 -3.80
C TYR A 149 -1.07 5.34 -3.29
N PRO A 150 0.15 5.89 -3.41
CA PRO A 150 1.39 5.24 -2.97
C PRO A 150 1.41 4.83 -1.49
N SER A 151 0.61 5.49 -0.64
CA SER A 151 0.48 5.14 0.77
C SER A 151 -0.45 3.96 1.04
N VAL A 152 -1.03 3.30 0.03
CA VAL A 152 -1.84 2.09 0.20
C VAL A 152 -1.09 0.92 -0.38
N THR A 153 -0.88 -0.14 0.40
CA THR A 153 -0.28 -1.37 -0.14
C THR A 153 -1.29 -2.09 -1.02
N ASN A 154 -0.84 -2.53 -2.20
CA ASN A 154 -1.67 -3.32 -3.08
C ASN A 154 -1.93 -4.70 -2.47
N SER A 155 -3.19 -5.15 -2.52
CA SER A 155 -3.60 -6.49 -2.12
C SER A 155 -4.62 -7.05 -3.08
N VAL A 156 -4.55 -8.35 -3.37
CA VAL A 156 -5.43 -9.01 -4.34
C VAL A 156 -5.80 -10.41 -3.87
N PHE A 157 -7.06 -10.79 -4.04
CA PHE A 157 -7.49 -12.19 -3.97
C PHE A 157 -6.96 -12.92 -5.19
N VAL A 158 -6.08 -13.88 -4.98
CA VAL A 158 -5.57 -14.72 -6.07
C VAL A 158 -6.33 -16.03 -6.18
N ARG A 159 -7.05 -16.40 -5.11
CA ARG A 159 -8.07 -17.44 -4.99
C ARG A 159 -9.09 -17.00 -3.91
N PRO A 160 -10.29 -17.60 -3.81
CA PRO A 160 -11.26 -17.23 -2.77
C PRO A 160 -10.72 -17.35 -1.34
N ASP A 161 -9.81 -18.30 -1.11
CA ASP A 161 -9.20 -18.57 0.18
C ASP A 161 -7.84 -17.89 0.40
N LEU A 162 -7.35 -17.13 -0.60
CA LEU A 162 -5.97 -16.65 -0.62
C LEU A 162 -5.84 -15.21 -1.14
N VAL A 163 -5.28 -14.36 -0.28
CA VAL A 163 -4.87 -13.00 -0.63
C VAL A 163 -3.35 -12.91 -0.68
N ILE A 164 -2.83 -12.24 -1.72
CA ILE A 164 -1.44 -11.81 -1.78
C ILE A 164 -1.42 -10.29 -1.67
N ALA A 165 -0.59 -9.76 -0.78
CA ALA A 165 -0.39 -8.33 -0.62
C ALA A 165 1.09 -7.97 -0.63
N GLU A 166 1.40 -6.71 -0.95
CA GLU A 166 2.75 -6.19 -0.76
C GLU A 166 3.13 -6.21 0.72
N ASN A 167 4.38 -6.58 1.02
CA ASN A 167 4.89 -6.50 2.38
C ASN A 167 5.17 -5.02 2.75
N GLY A 168 4.28 -4.47 3.57
CA GLY A 168 4.35 -3.11 4.11
C GLY A 168 5.37 -2.90 5.23
N GLY A 169 5.99 -3.97 5.74
CA GLY A 169 6.93 -3.92 6.85
C GLY A 169 6.25 -4.14 8.20
N GLU A 170 6.75 -3.45 9.23
CA GLU A 170 6.27 -3.59 10.59
C GLU A 170 5.05 -2.70 10.83
N THR A 171 4.07 -3.20 11.60
CA THR A 171 2.89 -2.40 11.98
C THR A 171 3.24 -1.28 12.94
N LEU A 172 2.53 -0.15 12.86
CA LEU A 172 2.73 0.94 13.82
C LEU A 172 2.29 0.51 15.23
N ASN A 173 1.32 -0.38 15.35
CA ASN A 173 0.92 -0.99 16.61
C ASN A 173 2.09 -1.71 17.31
N SER A 174 2.85 -2.55 16.59
CA SER A 174 4.04 -3.21 17.12
C SER A 174 5.06 -2.19 17.63
N LYS A 175 5.35 -1.16 16.83
CA LYS A 175 6.26 -0.07 17.23
C LYS A 175 5.80 0.66 18.49
N ILE A 176 4.50 0.98 18.60
CA ILE A 176 3.94 1.63 19.79
C ILE A 176 4.05 0.72 21.02
N LEU A 177 3.81 -0.58 20.88
CA LEU A 177 3.93 -1.55 21.98
C LEU A 177 5.38 -1.65 22.48
N ASP A 178 6.35 -1.54 21.58
CA ASP A 178 7.78 -1.51 21.90
C ASP A 178 8.28 -0.14 22.38
N GLY A 179 7.39 0.87 22.43
CA GLY A 179 7.72 2.23 22.82
C GLY A 179 8.53 3.00 21.77
N GLU A 180 8.66 2.45 20.56
CA GLU A 180 9.31 3.08 19.43
C GLU A 180 8.47 4.23 18.88
N LYS A 181 9.17 5.26 18.38
CA LYS A 181 8.53 6.45 17.82
C LYS A 181 8.72 6.48 16.32
N VAL A 182 7.63 6.75 15.62
CA VAL A 182 7.66 6.98 14.17
C VAL A 182 7.92 8.47 13.90
N PRO A 183 8.86 8.83 13.00
CA PRO A 183 9.04 10.22 12.58
C PRO A 183 7.76 10.80 12.01
N LEU A 184 7.43 12.04 12.41
CA LEU A 184 6.22 12.71 11.91
C LEU A 184 6.22 12.83 10.38
N GLY A 185 7.38 13.13 9.78
CA GLY A 185 7.54 13.29 8.34
C GLY A 185 7.11 12.08 7.50
N ASP A 186 7.18 10.87 8.07
CA ASP A 186 6.85 9.63 7.36
C ASP A 186 5.33 9.50 7.08
N PHE A 187 4.50 10.31 7.76
CA PHE A 187 3.06 10.40 7.50
C PHE A 187 2.68 11.36 6.37
N LYS A 188 3.63 12.12 5.82
CA LYS A 188 3.32 13.17 4.84
C LYS A 188 2.61 12.65 3.61
N GLN A 189 3.06 11.52 3.07
CA GLN A 189 2.44 10.93 1.87
C GLN A 189 1.02 10.43 2.15
N ILE A 190 0.80 9.71 3.26
CA ILE A 190 -0.55 9.22 3.60
C ILE A 190 -1.54 10.36 3.88
N CYS A 191 -1.09 11.48 4.47
CA CYS A 191 -1.93 12.67 4.61
C CYS A 191 -2.30 13.30 3.25
N ALA A 192 -1.36 13.31 2.29
CA ALA A 192 -1.61 13.83 0.95
C ALA A 192 -2.55 12.92 0.16
N ASP A 193 -2.29 11.62 0.19
CA ASP A 193 -3.12 10.61 -0.49
C ASP A 193 -4.53 10.58 0.09
N LEU A 194 -4.70 10.70 1.41
CA LEU A 194 -6.03 10.73 2.04
C LEU A 194 -6.86 11.93 1.58
N LYS A 195 -6.22 13.11 1.43
CA LYS A 195 -6.88 14.30 0.84
C LYS A 195 -7.36 14.02 -0.58
N THR A 196 -6.53 13.39 -1.41
CA THR A 196 -6.90 13.03 -2.79
C THR A 196 -7.98 11.95 -2.82
N MET A 197 -7.92 10.94 -1.95
CA MET A 197 -8.98 9.93 -1.80
C MET A 197 -10.33 10.58 -1.53
N HIS A 198 -10.40 11.51 -0.57
CA HIS A 198 -11.66 12.20 -0.24
C HIS A 198 -12.19 13.04 -1.41
N GLN A 199 -11.32 13.63 -2.23
CA GLN A 199 -11.70 14.33 -3.46
C GLN A 199 -12.26 13.36 -4.52
N ASP A 200 -11.69 12.16 -4.60
CA ASP A 200 -12.14 11.08 -5.47
C ASP A 200 -13.33 10.28 -4.90
N ARG A 201 -13.87 10.69 -3.74
CA ARG A 201 -14.97 10.03 -3.00
C ARG A 201 -14.64 8.58 -2.57
N VAL A 202 -13.37 8.35 -2.27
CA VAL A 202 -12.82 7.13 -1.66
C VAL A 202 -12.54 7.38 -0.18
N PHE A 203 -12.92 6.44 0.69
CA PHE A 203 -12.78 6.55 2.14
C PHE A 203 -12.16 5.27 2.70
N ALA A 204 -11.24 5.39 3.66
CA ALA A 204 -10.49 4.25 4.20
C ALA A 204 -11.24 3.52 5.33
N ASN A 205 -12.00 4.27 6.14
CA ASN A 205 -12.91 3.84 7.21
C ASN A 205 -12.29 3.12 8.43
N ASP A 206 -11.20 2.37 8.29
CA ASP A 206 -10.55 1.61 9.38
C ASP A 206 -9.05 1.96 9.52
N ILE A 207 -8.76 3.25 9.55
CA ILE A 207 -7.41 3.77 9.87
C ILE A 207 -7.12 3.55 11.36
N LYS A 208 -6.04 2.83 11.65
CA LYS A 208 -5.52 2.56 12.99
C LYS A 208 -4.07 2.05 12.92
N PRO A 209 -3.27 2.13 13.98
CA PRO A 209 -1.90 1.64 14.01
C PRO A 209 -1.72 0.16 13.61
N GLU A 210 -2.73 -0.69 13.82
CA GLU A 210 -2.73 -2.10 13.41
C GLU A 210 -2.79 -2.26 11.88
N ASN A 211 -3.48 -1.34 11.18
CA ASN A 211 -3.63 -1.34 9.72
C ASN A 211 -2.66 -0.37 9.05
N MET A 212 -1.69 0.16 9.78
CA MET A 212 -0.65 1.04 9.27
C MET A 212 0.71 0.40 9.47
N THR A 213 1.59 0.52 8.48
CA THR A 213 2.90 -0.11 8.49
C THR A 213 3.98 0.86 8.05
N ILE A 214 5.21 0.57 8.44
CA ILE A 214 6.41 1.20 7.90
C ILE A 214 7.44 0.13 7.57
N LYS A 215 8.08 0.28 6.41
CA LYS A 215 9.13 -0.61 5.95
C LYS A 215 10.48 0.07 6.07
N ASP A 216 11.47 -0.67 6.51
CA ASP A 216 12.83 -0.14 6.68
C ASP A 216 13.34 0.52 5.38
N GLY A 217 13.85 1.74 5.53
CA GLY A 217 14.41 2.52 4.43
C GLY A 217 13.38 3.18 3.50
N THR A 218 12.08 3.05 3.74
CA THR A 218 11.07 3.76 2.91
C THR A 218 10.72 5.15 3.42
N ASN A 219 10.92 5.43 4.72
CA ASN A 219 10.51 6.67 5.40
C ASN A 219 9.07 7.07 5.05
N MET A 220 8.18 6.08 4.94
CA MET A 220 6.80 6.28 4.51
C MET A 220 5.90 5.28 5.19
N VAL A 221 4.92 5.82 5.92
CA VAL A 221 3.82 5.06 6.49
C VAL A 221 2.85 4.66 5.38
N ARG A 222 2.42 3.40 5.38
CA ARG A 222 1.45 2.83 4.43
C ARG A 222 0.26 2.21 5.15
N HIS A 223 -0.90 2.23 4.52
CA HIS A 223 -2.10 1.55 4.94
C HIS A 223 -2.14 0.15 4.32
N ILE A 224 -2.28 -0.87 5.17
CA ILE A 224 -2.53 -2.27 4.82
C ILE A 224 -3.98 -2.62 5.16
N ASP A 225 -4.44 -3.79 4.73
CA ASP A 225 -5.82 -4.24 4.96
C ASP A 225 -6.87 -3.30 4.33
N THR A 226 -7.03 -3.43 3.01
CA THR A 226 -7.90 -2.54 2.22
C THR A 226 -9.39 -2.89 2.30
N ASP A 227 -9.78 -3.76 3.23
CA ASP A 227 -11.17 -4.23 3.38
C ASP A 227 -12.12 -3.14 3.89
N GLY A 228 -11.59 -2.15 4.62
CA GLY A 228 -12.37 -1.02 5.09
C GLY A 228 -12.69 0.01 4.00
N PHE A 229 -12.01 -0.03 2.85
CA PHE A 229 -12.12 1.04 1.86
C PHE A 229 -13.47 0.99 1.14
N SER A 230 -14.03 2.16 0.86
CA SER A 230 -15.28 2.32 0.12
C SER A 230 -15.16 3.40 -0.95
N ASP A 231 -15.75 3.17 -2.13
CA ASP A 231 -15.85 4.13 -3.23
C ASP A 231 -17.31 4.48 -3.50
N ARG A 232 -17.68 5.74 -3.25
CA ARG A 232 -19.07 6.20 -3.43
C ARG A 232 -19.46 6.40 -4.89
N ASN A 233 -18.51 6.41 -5.84
CA ASN A 233 -18.83 6.45 -7.27
C ASN A 233 -19.38 5.10 -7.77
N ARG A 234 -19.10 4.00 -7.06
CA ARG A 234 -19.62 2.66 -7.39
C ARG A 234 -21.06 2.41 -6.94
N VAL A 235 -21.59 3.29 -6.07
CA VAL A 235 -22.92 3.13 -5.43
C VAL A 235 -24.06 3.70 -6.30
N ASP A 236 -23.77 4.31 -7.45
CA ASP A 236 -24.77 4.91 -8.33
C ASP A 236 -25.37 3.90 -9.31
N SER A 237 -26.53 3.33 -8.95
CA SER A 237 -27.62 2.95 -9.90
C SER A 237 -28.92 2.47 -9.21
N GLY A 238 -28.90 2.07 -7.93
CA GLY A 238 -30.04 1.32 -7.37
C GLY A 238 -30.33 1.44 -5.87
N GLY A 239 -29.50 2.14 -5.09
CA GLY A 239 -29.84 2.53 -3.72
C GLY A 239 -29.32 1.63 -2.59
N ASN A 240 -29.12 2.31 -1.46
CA ASN A 240 -29.20 1.83 -0.08
C ASN A 240 -28.29 0.72 0.46
N GLU A 241 -27.35 0.16 -0.29
CA GLU A 241 -26.29 -0.64 0.37
C GLU A 241 -25.22 0.27 0.97
N ILE A 242 -25.56 0.83 2.14
CA ILE A 242 -24.55 1.20 3.12
C ILE A 242 -23.99 -0.14 3.62
N TYR A 243 -22.96 -0.65 2.94
CA TYR A 243 -22.17 -1.76 3.46
C TYR A 243 -21.82 -1.46 4.93
N PRO A 244 -21.86 -2.44 5.83
CA PRO A 244 -21.45 -2.22 7.21
C PRO A 244 -20.03 -1.66 7.20
N ILE A 245 -19.91 -0.38 7.53
CA ILE A 245 -18.63 0.30 7.49
C ILE A 245 -17.82 -0.30 8.64
N LEU A 246 -16.77 -1.04 8.31
CA LEU A 246 -15.82 -1.57 9.29
C LEU A 246 -15.11 -0.40 9.98
N TYR A 247 -15.05 -0.44 11.31
CA TYR A 247 -14.30 0.53 12.09
C TYR A 247 -13.95 0.00 13.47
N THR A 248 -12.93 0.61 14.04
CA THR A 248 -12.51 0.37 15.41
C THR A 248 -12.98 1.53 16.30
N PRO A 249 -13.81 1.31 17.34
CA PRO A 249 -14.50 2.40 18.07
C PRO A 249 -13.63 3.53 18.62
N ILE A 250 -12.38 3.27 19.00
CA ILE A 250 -11.47 4.33 19.49
C ILE A 250 -11.02 5.29 18.39
N TYR A 251 -11.02 4.84 17.13
CA TYR A 251 -10.63 5.62 15.95
C TYR A 251 -11.85 6.20 15.20
N ARG A 252 -13.07 6.06 15.74
CA ARG A 252 -14.27 6.70 15.20
C ARG A 252 -15.19 7.19 16.33
N PRO A 253 -15.32 8.50 16.53
CA PRO A 253 -16.25 9.05 17.50
C PRO A 253 -17.71 8.72 17.15
N ASP A 254 -18.52 8.34 18.15
CA ASP A 254 -19.93 7.91 17.95
C ASP A 254 -20.80 8.94 17.22
N CYS A 255 -20.54 10.23 17.42
CA CYS A 255 -21.28 11.29 16.75
C CYS A 255 -21.07 11.30 15.22
N LEU A 256 -19.94 10.80 14.71
CA LEU A 256 -19.74 10.63 13.27
C LEU A 256 -20.59 9.49 12.71
N ASN A 257 -20.93 8.45 13.50
CA ASN A 257 -21.83 7.38 13.05
C ASN A 257 -23.20 7.96 12.64
N SER A 258 -23.68 8.98 13.34
CA SER A 258 -24.95 9.64 13.02
C SER A 258 -24.93 10.37 11.67
N MET A 259 -23.79 10.97 11.30
CA MET A 259 -23.59 11.64 10.02
C MET A 259 -23.41 10.63 8.88
N ILE A 260 -22.60 9.60 9.13
CA ILE A 260 -22.33 8.51 8.18
C ILE A 260 -23.61 7.75 7.81
N ASN A 261 -24.50 7.55 8.79
CA ASN A 261 -25.79 6.89 8.60
C ASN A 261 -26.90 7.87 8.14
N SER A 262 -26.55 9.11 7.77
CA SER A 262 -27.52 10.07 7.25
C SER A 262 -28.07 9.61 5.91
N ALA A 263 -29.37 9.83 5.69
CA ALA A 263 -30.04 9.57 4.41
C ALA A 263 -29.51 10.45 3.26
N SER A 264 -28.74 11.49 3.58
CA SER A 264 -28.13 12.35 2.59
C SER A 264 -26.70 11.93 2.31
N TYR A 265 -26.43 11.62 1.04
CA TYR A 265 -25.10 11.19 0.59
C TYR A 265 -24.00 12.21 0.94
N LYS A 266 -24.27 13.52 0.79
CA LYS A 266 -23.32 14.58 1.14
C LYS A 266 -22.95 14.55 2.63
N TRP A 267 -23.93 14.29 3.50
CA TRP A 267 -23.72 14.17 4.95
C TRP A 267 -22.98 12.87 5.32
N ALA A 268 -23.23 11.79 4.59
CA ALA A 268 -22.54 10.53 4.79
C ALA A 268 -21.04 10.63 4.41
N GLU A 269 -20.74 11.19 3.22
CA GLU A 269 -19.38 11.45 2.75
C GLU A 269 -18.61 12.38 3.70
N ALA A 270 -19.30 13.41 4.20
CA ALA A 270 -18.77 14.31 5.22
C ALA A 270 -18.32 13.57 6.49
N GLY A 271 -19.19 12.72 7.00
CA GLY A 271 -18.92 11.92 8.18
C GLY A 271 -17.74 10.96 7.98
N GLN A 272 -17.63 10.34 6.79
CA GLN A 272 -16.52 9.43 6.47
C GLN A 272 -15.18 10.17 6.35
N ALA A 273 -15.13 11.29 5.61
CA ALA A 273 -13.91 12.10 5.50
C ALA A 273 -13.41 12.60 6.87
N GLN A 274 -14.33 13.05 7.73
CA GLN A 274 -14.00 13.49 9.08
C GLN A 274 -13.55 12.32 9.96
N SER A 275 -14.14 11.13 9.78
CA SER A 275 -13.73 9.91 10.50
C SER A 275 -12.31 9.52 10.14
N ASP A 276 -11.96 9.53 8.86
CA ASP A 276 -10.61 9.18 8.41
C ASP A 276 -9.57 10.19 8.93
N ASN A 277 -9.87 11.49 8.84
CA ASN A 277 -8.96 12.54 9.35
C ASN A 277 -8.77 12.43 10.88
N TYR A 278 -9.83 12.17 11.62
CA TYR A 278 -9.73 11.91 13.05
C TYR A 278 -8.84 10.69 13.34
N ALA A 279 -9.13 9.57 12.68
CA ALA A 279 -8.45 8.30 12.88
C ALA A 279 -6.95 8.41 12.56
N LEU A 280 -6.61 9.08 11.46
CA LEU A 280 -5.22 9.34 11.08
C LEU A 280 -4.53 10.25 12.09
N LEU A 281 -5.17 11.34 12.54
CA LEU A 281 -4.58 12.24 13.53
C LEU A 281 -4.29 11.52 14.86
N VAL A 282 -5.22 10.67 15.33
CA VAL A 282 -5.00 9.85 16.54
C VAL A 282 -3.83 8.89 16.33
N SER A 283 -3.81 8.16 15.22
CA SER A 283 -2.73 7.23 14.89
C SER A 283 -1.36 7.91 14.82
N MET A 284 -1.31 9.13 14.27
CA MET A 284 -0.10 9.96 14.22
C MET A 284 0.38 10.36 15.62
N ILE A 285 -0.52 10.81 16.49
CA ILE A 285 -0.19 11.18 17.87
C ILE A 285 0.39 9.97 18.62
N GLU A 286 -0.27 8.82 18.53
CA GLU A 286 0.17 7.60 19.23
C GLU A 286 1.52 7.11 18.74
N SER A 287 1.69 7.03 17.42
CA SER A 287 2.91 6.53 16.78
C SER A 287 4.11 7.45 17.00
N THR A 288 3.91 8.77 16.94
CA THR A 288 5.02 9.73 17.15
C THR A 288 5.38 9.89 18.63
N GLN A 289 4.45 9.56 19.54
CA GLN A 289 4.73 9.52 20.97
C GLN A 289 5.24 8.16 21.46
N GLY A 290 5.07 7.09 20.68
CA GLY A 290 5.41 5.71 21.06
C GLY A 290 4.55 5.22 22.22
N LYS A 291 3.28 5.64 22.27
CA LYS A 291 2.33 5.24 23.32
C LYS A 291 0.89 5.41 22.85
N PHE A 292 0.02 4.47 23.20
CA PHE A 292 -1.42 4.62 22.99
C PHE A 292 -1.97 5.78 23.83
N VAL A 293 -2.88 6.54 23.24
CA VAL A 293 -3.66 7.54 23.97
C VAL A 293 -4.64 6.77 24.85
N SER A 294 -4.57 6.95 26.17
CA SER A 294 -5.56 6.28 27.03
C SER A 294 -6.95 6.85 26.72
N SER A 295 -7.90 5.98 26.40
CA SER A 295 -9.30 6.34 26.47
C SER A 295 -9.79 6.12 27.90
N ASN A 296 -9.97 7.20 28.67
CA ASN A 296 -10.91 7.12 29.78
C ASN A 296 -12.31 7.06 29.15
N ARG A 297 -12.87 5.85 29.04
CA ARG A 297 -14.25 5.64 28.55
C ARG A 297 -15.24 6.18 29.58
N GLY A 298 -15.41 7.50 29.62
CA GLY A 298 -16.49 8.13 30.37
C GLY A 298 -17.82 7.88 29.65
N HIS A 299 -18.74 7.16 30.29
CA HIS A 299 -20.13 7.06 29.84
C HIS A 299 -20.87 8.36 30.21
N LEU A 300 -20.61 9.44 29.47
CA LEU A 300 -21.43 10.65 29.56
C LEU A 300 -22.56 10.54 28.53
N GLY A 301 -23.68 9.95 28.94
CA GLY A 301 -24.93 9.98 28.18
C GLY A 301 -25.00 9.06 26.95
N GLY A 302 -24.25 7.95 26.92
CA GLY A 302 -24.31 6.97 25.83
C GLY A 302 -23.47 7.31 24.59
N LEU A 303 -22.63 8.35 24.66
CA LEU A 303 -21.63 8.68 23.65
C LEU A 303 -20.24 8.29 24.17
N THR A 304 -19.54 7.41 23.47
CA THR A 304 -18.11 7.21 23.65
C THR A 304 -17.40 8.47 23.18
N THR A 305 -16.86 9.22 24.14
CA THR A 305 -15.95 10.32 23.87
C THR A 305 -14.57 9.89 24.34
N VAL A 306 -13.59 9.92 23.44
CA VAL A 306 -12.20 9.81 23.86
C VAL A 306 -11.86 11.17 24.46
N ASP A 307 -11.87 11.28 25.79
CA ASP A 307 -11.41 12.49 26.45
C ASP A 307 -9.89 12.61 26.31
N MET A 308 -9.48 13.16 25.15
CA MET A 308 -8.09 13.43 24.82
C MET A 308 -7.57 14.73 25.45
N LYS A 309 -8.24 15.30 26.47
CA LYS A 309 -7.74 16.45 27.26
C LYS A 309 -6.54 16.10 28.16
N ARG A 310 -5.61 15.31 27.63
CA ARG A 310 -4.31 15.07 28.22
C ARG A 310 -3.39 16.21 27.81
N LEU A 311 -2.68 16.78 28.79
CA LEU A 311 -1.63 17.78 28.56
C LEU A 311 -0.66 17.39 27.45
N ASP A 312 -0.41 16.09 27.28
CA ASP A 312 0.48 15.55 26.24
C ASP A 312 -0.10 15.69 24.81
N VAL A 313 -1.41 15.57 24.62
CA VAL A 313 -2.06 15.78 23.32
C VAL A 313 -2.05 17.26 22.97
N SER A 314 -2.43 18.13 23.92
CA SER A 314 -2.38 19.58 23.71
C SER A 314 -0.95 20.06 23.40
N ARG A 315 0.06 19.52 24.11
CA ARG A 315 1.47 19.82 23.83
C ARG A 315 1.87 19.35 22.43
N TRP A 316 1.41 18.17 22.01
CA TRP A 316 1.66 17.66 20.66
C TRP A 316 1.06 18.57 19.59
N ILE A 317 -0.20 19.00 19.75
CA ILE A 317 -0.86 19.94 18.82
C ILE A 317 -0.04 21.24 18.71
N ASN A 318 0.33 21.83 19.84
CA ASN A 318 1.07 23.11 19.85
C ASN A 318 2.41 23.00 19.11
N ASN A 319 3.09 21.87 19.26
CA ASN A 319 4.40 21.64 18.67
C ASN A 319 4.32 21.29 17.17
N ASN A 320 3.32 20.50 16.76
CA ASN A 320 3.29 19.86 15.45
C ASN A 320 2.24 20.42 14.48
N ILE A 321 1.23 21.15 14.96
CA ILE A 321 0.19 21.78 14.12
C ILE A 321 0.51 23.27 13.97
N LYS A 322 0.34 23.81 12.76
CA LYS A 322 0.53 25.25 12.47
C LYS A 322 -0.45 26.09 13.31
N PRO A 323 -0.03 27.24 13.85
CA PRO A 323 -0.83 28.02 14.81
C PRO A 323 -2.27 28.29 14.35
N GLU A 324 -2.47 28.59 13.07
CA GLU A 324 -3.77 28.86 12.46
C GLU A 324 -4.75 27.66 12.47
N TYR A 325 -4.25 26.43 12.59
CA TYR A 325 -5.07 25.19 12.60
C TYR A 325 -5.16 24.51 13.96
N GLN A 326 -4.46 25.00 15.00
CA GLN A 326 -4.41 24.34 16.32
C GLN A 326 -5.81 24.20 16.94
N LYS A 327 -6.66 25.21 16.80
CA LYS A 327 -8.03 25.19 17.30
C LYS A 327 -8.88 24.12 16.59
N ASP A 328 -8.64 23.88 15.31
CA ASP A 328 -9.41 22.89 14.54
C ASP A 328 -8.94 21.46 14.83
N ALA A 329 -7.63 21.26 15.02
CA ALA A 329 -7.08 20.00 15.54
C ALA A 329 -7.62 19.67 16.94
N ASP A 330 -7.64 20.65 17.85
CA ASP A 330 -8.18 20.46 19.20
C ASP A 330 -9.66 20.08 19.18
N LYS A 331 -10.47 20.77 18.36
CA LYS A 331 -11.88 20.42 18.16
C LYS A 331 -12.03 19.01 17.63
N MET A 332 -11.28 18.62 16.59
CA MET A 332 -11.33 17.28 16.00
C MET A 332 -11.14 16.19 17.07
N LEU A 333 -10.23 16.42 18.02
CA LEU A 333 -9.86 15.46 19.06
C LEU A 333 -10.73 15.49 20.32
N THR A 334 -11.26 16.65 20.72
CA THR A 334 -12.05 16.81 21.97
C THR A 334 -13.55 16.69 21.76
N TYR A 335 -14.01 16.99 20.56
CA TYR A 335 -15.40 16.93 20.19
C TYR A 335 -15.48 16.29 18.82
N GLY A 336 -15.99 15.06 18.74
CA GLY A 336 -16.59 14.66 17.47
C GLY A 336 -17.81 15.55 17.07
N ARG A 337 -18.13 16.61 17.85
CA ARG A 337 -18.96 17.76 17.46
C ARG A 337 -18.27 18.77 16.53
N VAL A 338 -17.23 18.38 15.79
CA VAL A 338 -16.83 19.20 14.64
C VAL A 338 -17.97 19.07 13.64
N LEU A 339 -18.75 20.15 13.54
CA LEU A 339 -19.72 20.45 12.49
C LEU A 339 -21.14 19.90 12.69
N SER A 340 -21.89 20.52 13.62
CA SER A 340 -23.35 20.55 13.46
C SER A 340 -23.68 21.14 12.07
N PRO A 341 -24.58 20.52 11.29
CA PRO A 341 -24.99 20.96 9.97
C PRO A 341 -25.42 22.41 9.80
N LEU A 342 -25.77 23.08 10.91
CA LEU A 342 -26.45 24.37 10.90
C LEU A 342 -25.59 25.55 10.41
N ASN A 343 -24.27 25.37 10.25
CA ASN A 343 -23.35 26.43 9.84
C ASN A 343 -22.56 26.13 8.54
N HIS A 344 -22.87 25.04 7.82
CA HIS A 344 -22.16 24.69 6.59
C HIS A 344 -22.91 25.09 5.34
N ASP A 345 -22.15 25.63 4.39
CA ASP A 345 -22.63 25.93 3.06
C ASP A 345 -22.81 24.60 2.31
N ILE A 346 -24.07 24.16 2.18
CA ILE A 346 -24.47 22.90 1.53
C ILE A 346 -24.09 22.82 0.05
N ASP A 347 -23.68 23.95 -0.52
CA ASP A 347 -23.32 24.10 -1.93
C ASP A 347 -21.81 23.99 -2.20
N LYS A 348 -20.97 23.94 -1.15
CA LYS A 348 -19.51 23.73 -1.31
C LYS A 348 -19.10 22.28 -1.01
N PRO A 349 -18.24 21.65 -1.83
CA PRO A 349 -17.64 20.36 -1.51
C PRO A 349 -17.00 20.41 -0.12
N LEU A 350 -17.28 19.43 0.72
CA LEU A 350 -16.84 19.46 2.10
C LEU A 350 -15.32 19.28 2.27
N ALA A 351 -14.66 18.70 1.25
CA ALA A 351 -13.19 18.65 1.13
C ALA A 351 -12.55 20.05 1.18
N ASP A 352 -13.31 21.10 0.83
CA ASP A 352 -12.88 22.50 0.90
C ASP A 352 -13.21 23.17 2.25
N GLN A 353 -13.99 22.50 3.11
CA GLN A 353 -14.49 23.05 4.38
C GLN A 353 -13.81 22.45 5.62
N ILE A 354 -13.21 21.25 5.51
CA ILE A 354 -12.42 20.62 6.58
C ILE A 354 -10.93 20.84 6.28
N PRO A 355 -10.15 21.44 7.20
CA PRO A 355 -8.70 21.50 7.05
C PRO A 355 -8.12 20.09 6.90
N ASN A 356 -7.43 19.84 5.78
CA ASN A 356 -6.78 18.56 5.53
C ASN A 356 -5.50 18.45 6.38
N LEU A 357 -5.22 17.27 6.95
CA LEU A 357 -4.06 17.08 7.83
C LEU A 357 -2.72 17.48 7.19
N VAL A 358 -2.57 17.23 5.89
CA VAL A 358 -1.35 17.62 5.13
C VAL A 358 -1.11 19.14 5.17
N ASP A 359 -2.17 19.94 5.22
CA ASP A 359 -2.08 21.40 5.27
C ASP A 359 -1.91 21.90 6.71
N MET A 360 -2.43 21.16 7.70
CA MET A 360 -2.41 21.53 9.12
C MET A 360 -1.04 21.32 9.78
N ILE A 361 -0.28 20.31 9.35
CA ILE A 361 0.94 19.89 10.03
C ILE A 361 2.14 20.78 9.68
N LYS A 362 2.99 21.03 10.67
CA LYS A 362 4.32 21.62 10.53
C LYS A 362 5.29 20.55 10.04
N TRP A 363 5.38 20.38 8.73
CA TRP A 363 6.39 19.52 8.14
C TRP A 363 7.78 20.15 8.29
N SER A 364 8.74 19.40 8.83
CA SER A 364 10.15 19.79 8.76
C SER A 364 10.58 19.87 7.29
N SER A 365 11.36 20.90 6.97
CA SER A 365 11.91 21.17 5.64
C SER A 365 12.93 20.12 5.23
#